data_AF-A0AA43QL11-F1
#
_entry.id   AF-A0AA43QL11-F1
#
_cell.length_a   1.000
_cell.length_b   1.000
_cell.length_c   1.000
_cell.angle_alpha   90.00
_cell.angle_beta   90.00
_cell.angle_gamma   90.00
#
_symmetry.space_group_name_H-M   'P 1'
#
loop_
_entity.id
_entity.type
_entity.pdbx_description
1 polymer ?
#
loop_
_entity_poly.entity_id
_entity_poly.type
_entity_poly.pdbx_seq_one_letter_code
_entity_poly.pdbx_strand_id
1 'polypeptide(L)'
;MALYGKKSGNESLQLEACRVYSKGLQSQIEESREGLSKVTYGKSPDLVFTEQDICAPILFSIFETAMSTAFDAWAQHLMASCKILEMLGPEKCQQGMYHSLLRFVRAGAMKDAARRGDFALYELLRLGIQEEAVMLLARLDLYWQNLQSSVGSHYTHTQYSELSNFTLDPQDWILAGPPTQDFGDPLKARTLAEYDSAVILIRALLRASSFPDTDRQNLRRMAIHSCSILDIVAWHNRLKIQGGDHNLVFAMKVVYQCTPSLAQQAQTESLLAQWGSTRGVGGITNTWCRQASDPFIPVETDRVRQDIHT
;
A
#
# COMPACT_ATOMS: atom_id res chain seq x y z
N MET A 1 -0.14 -12.25 -15.20
CA MET A 1 -1.42 -12.93 -15.51
C MET A 1 -2.56 -12.38 -14.65
N ALA A 2 -2.50 -12.55 -13.32
CA ALA A 2 -3.51 -12.04 -12.37
C ALA A 2 -3.96 -10.59 -12.65
N LEU A 3 -3.03 -9.64 -12.60
CA LEU A 3 -3.33 -8.21 -12.79
C LEU A 3 -3.96 -7.93 -14.17
N TYR A 4 -3.44 -8.54 -15.24
CA TYR A 4 -3.97 -8.34 -16.59
C TYR A 4 -5.35 -8.99 -16.74
N GLY A 5 -5.56 -10.19 -16.22
CA GLY A 5 -6.86 -10.87 -16.24
C GLY A 5 -7.92 -10.08 -15.48
N LYS A 6 -7.53 -9.49 -14.34
CA LYS A 6 -8.39 -8.58 -13.57
C LYS A 6 -8.70 -7.30 -14.34
N LYS A 7 -7.68 -6.66 -14.95
CA LYS A 7 -7.86 -5.43 -15.74
C LYS A 7 -8.68 -5.63 -17.02
N SER A 8 -8.58 -6.80 -17.66
CA SER A 8 -9.29 -7.12 -18.90
C SER A 8 -10.63 -7.83 -18.70
N GLY A 9 -11.00 -8.16 -17.45
CA GLY A 9 -12.19 -8.97 -17.17
C GLY A 9 -12.10 -10.41 -17.68
N ASN A 10 -10.89 -10.90 -18.01
CA ASN A 10 -10.69 -12.25 -18.53
C ASN A 10 -10.63 -13.26 -17.37
N GLU A 11 -11.77 -13.89 -17.06
CA GLU A 11 -11.92 -14.89 -16.00
C GLU A 11 -11.01 -16.10 -16.19
N SER A 12 -10.86 -16.59 -17.42
CA SER A 12 -9.99 -17.73 -17.72
C SER A 12 -8.54 -17.45 -17.31
N LEU A 13 -8.05 -16.24 -17.60
CA LEU A 13 -6.70 -15.84 -17.21
C LEU A 13 -6.56 -15.63 -15.70
N GLN A 14 -7.62 -15.19 -15.01
CA GLN A 14 -7.65 -15.10 -13.55
C GLN A 14 -7.60 -16.49 -12.91
N LEU A 15 -8.43 -17.44 -13.40
CA LEU A 15 -8.43 -18.83 -12.93
C LEU A 15 -7.08 -19.50 -13.14
N GLU A 16 -6.47 -19.30 -14.31
CA GLU A 16 -5.15 -19.84 -14.58
C GLU A 16 -4.09 -19.20 -13.66
N ALA A 17 -4.19 -17.89 -13.39
CA ALA A 17 -3.30 -17.24 -12.44
C ALA A 17 -3.46 -17.81 -11.02
N CYS A 18 -4.69 -18.07 -10.57
CA CYS A 18 -4.97 -18.75 -9.29
C CYS A 18 -4.42 -20.19 -9.27
N ARG A 19 -4.54 -20.93 -10.36
CA ARG A 19 -4.00 -22.30 -10.48
C ARG A 19 -2.48 -22.32 -10.35
N VAL A 20 -1.79 -21.42 -11.07
CA VAL A 20 -0.33 -21.27 -10.99
C VAL A 20 0.10 -20.85 -9.58
N TYR A 21 -0.62 -19.91 -8.97
CA TYR A 21 -0.38 -19.48 -7.59
C TYR A 21 -0.49 -20.64 -6.60
N SER A 22 -1.60 -21.38 -6.60
CA SER A 22 -1.81 -22.50 -5.68
C SER A 22 -0.74 -23.58 -5.84
N LYS A 23 -0.35 -23.90 -7.08
CA LYS A 23 0.71 -24.87 -7.36
C LYS A 23 2.07 -24.38 -6.84
N GLY A 24 2.40 -23.11 -7.09
CA GLY A 24 3.65 -22.51 -6.60
C GLY A 24 3.72 -22.50 -5.07
N LEU A 25 2.62 -22.15 -4.42
CA LEU A 25 2.53 -22.12 -2.96
C LEU A 25 2.73 -23.52 -2.35
N GLN A 26 2.12 -24.55 -2.95
CA GLN A 26 2.33 -25.94 -2.53
C GLN A 26 3.80 -26.36 -2.67
N SER A 27 4.42 -26.07 -3.81
CA SER A 27 5.86 -26.34 -4.04
C SER A 27 6.72 -25.68 -2.98
N GLN A 28 6.49 -24.38 -2.71
CA GLN A 28 7.27 -23.65 -1.72
C GLN A 28 7.09 -24.20 -0.31
N ILE A 29 5.87 -24.63 0.07
CA ILE A 29 5.60 -25.26 1.36
C ILE A 29 6.34 -26.61 1.47
N GLU A 30 6.33 -27.42 0.43
CA GLU A 30 7.02 -28.72 0.38
C GLU A 30 8.54 -28.53 0.48
N GLU A 31 9.12 -27.63 -0.32
CA GLU A 31 10.54 -27.29 -0.30
C GLU A 31 10.98 -26.74 1.07
N SER A 32 10.17 -25.84 1.66
CA SER A 32 10.44 -25.30 2.99
C SER A 32 10.41 -26.38 4.06
N ARG A 33 9.45 -27.31 4.00
CA ARG A 33 9.36 -28.46 4.91
C ARG A 33 10.56 -29.38 4.78
N GLU A 34 10.99 -29.67 3.55
CA GLU A 34 12.17 -30.49 3.30
C GLU A 34 13.44 -29.81 3.83
N GLY A 35 13.60 -28.51 3.56
CA GLY A 35 14.71 -27.70 4.07
C GLY A 35 14.78 -27.69 5.60
N LEU A 36 13.66 -27.42 6.27
CA LEU A 36 13.54 -27.47 7.74
C LEU A 36 13.90 -28.84 8.32
N SER A 37 13.50 -29.92 7.65
CA SER A 37 13.85 -31.27 8.09
C SER A 37 15.37 -31.49 8.06
N LYS A 38 16.07 -31.01 7.02
CA LYS A 38 17.53 -31.13 6.88
C LYS A 38 18.29 -30.35 7.97
N VAL A 39 17.79 -29.17 8.33
CA VAL A 39 18.34 -28.34 9.42
C VAL A 39 18.17 -29.02 10.78
N THR A 40 16.96 -29.54 11.07
CA THR A 40 16.62 -30.14 12.37
C THR A 40 17.48 -31.38 12.69
N TYR A 41 17.90 -32.13 11.66
CA TYR A 41 18.73 -33.33 11.83
C TYR A 41 20.25 -33.07 11.74
N GLY A 42 20.70 -31.80 11.77
CA GLY A 42 22.12 -31.45 11.85
C GLY A 42 22.97 -31.90 10.65
N LYS A 43 22.35 -32.16 9.49
CA LYS A 43 23.01 -32.78 8.34
C LYS A 43 23.62 -31.80 7.33
N SER A 44 23.42 -30.50 7.47
CA SER A 44 24.09 -29.53 6.62
C SER A 44 24.29 -28.19 7.32
N PRO A 45 25.54 -27.74 7.50
CA PRO A 45 25.82 -26.43 8.09
C PRO A 45 25.55 -25.25 7.14
N ASP A 46 25.29 -25.49 5.85
CA ASP A 46 25.10 -24.43 4.85
C ASP A 46 23.70 -24.51 4.22
N LEU A 47 22.71 -23.92 4.88
CA LEU A 47 21.42 -23.66 4.24
C LEU A 47 21.63 -22.53 3.21
N VAL A 48 21.86 -22.91 1.96
CA VAL A 48 22.05 -21.94 0.87
C VAL A 48 20.68 -21.50 0.36
N PHE A 49 20.22 -20.33 0.81
CA PHE A 49 19.10 -19.65 0.17
C PHE A 49 19.52 -19.13 -1.20
N THR A 50 18.66 -19.37 -2.18
CA THR A 50 18.77 -18.87 -3.55
C THR A 50 17.94 -17.60 -3.72
N GLU A 51 18.17 -16.88 -4.83
CA GLU A 51 17.32 -15.74 -5.21
C GLU A 51 15.84 -16.15 -5.39
N GLN A 52 15.59 -17.39 -5.80
CA GLN A 52 14.23 -17.92 -6.00
C GLN A 52 13.47 -18.03 -4.68
N ASP A 53 14.16 -18.41 -3.60
CA ASP A 53 13.57 -18.52 -2.27
C ASP A 53 13.04 -17.18 -1.74
N ILE A 54 13.62 -16.06 -2.18
CA ILE A 54 13.20 -14.70 -1.81
C ILE A 54 12.16 -14.15 -2.80
N CYS A 55 12.38 -14.37 -4.09
CA CYS A 55 11.51 -13.88 -5.16
C CYS A 55 10.13 -14.55 -5.14
N ALA A 56 10.04 -15.85 -4.86
CA ALA A 56 8.76 -16.56 -4.80
C ALA A 56 7.77 -15.94 -3.79
N PRO A 57 8.13 -15.71 -2.51
CA PRO A 57 7.24 -15.05 -1.57
C PRO A 57 6.96 -13.59 -1.95
N ILE A 58 7.90 -12.84 -2.55
CA ILE A 58 7.59 -11.50 -3.09
C ILE A 58 6.53 -11.58 -4.17
N LEU A 59 6.64 -12.52 -5.11
CA LEU A 59 5.66 -12.71 -6.18
C LEU A 59 4.29 -13.15 -5.64
N PHE A 60 4.27 -13.98 -4.60
CA PHE A 60 3.03 -14.34 -3.89
C PHE A 60 2.42 -13.14 -3.17
N SER A 61 3.23 -12.27 -2.56
CA SER A 61 2.77 -11.01 -1.98
C SER A 61 2.13 -10.08 -3.02
N ILE A 62 2.75 -9.96 -4.21
CA ILE A 62 2.20 -9.19 -5.33
C ILE A 62 0.91 -9.83 -5.87
N PHE A 63 0.87 -11.16 -5.97
CA PHE A 63 -0.33 -11.89 -6.39
C PHE A 63 -1.49 -11.67 -5.43
N GLU A 64 -1.25 -11.85 -4.12
CA GLU A 64 -2.23 -11.63 -3.06
C GLU A 64 -2.74 -10.18 -3.06
N THR A 65 -1.85 -9.21 -3.28
CA THR A 65 -2.25 -7.80 -3.46
C THR A 65 -3.16 -7.64 -4.69
N ALA A 66 -2.80 -8.26 -5.83
CA ALA A 66 -3.55 -8.14 -7.07
C ALA A 66 -4.92 -8.83 -7.01
N MET A 67 -5.00 -10.02 -6.41
CA MET A 67 -6.20 -10.86 -6.39
C MET A 67 -7.03 -10.71 -5.12
N SER A 68 -6.46 -10.15 -4.05
CA SER A 68 -7.11 -10.01 -2.73
C SER A 68 -7.64 -11.35 -2.19
N THR A 69 -6.88 -12.42 -2.38
CA THR A 69 -7.29 -13.79 -2.03
C THR A 69 -7.43 -13.99 -0.52
N ALA A 70 -6.51 -13.44 0.28
CA ALA A 70 -6.65 -13.35 1.73
C ALA A 70 -6.12 -12.01 2.27
N PHE A 71 -6.70 -11.54 3.38
CA PHE A 71 -6.45 -10.19 3.91
C PHE A 71 -4.99 -9.95 4.33
N ASP A 72 -4.38 -10.90 5.07
CA ASP A 72 -3.01 -10.77 5.57
C ASP A 72 -1.97 -11.59 4.79
N ALA A 73 -2.39 -12.37 3.79
CA ALA A 73 -1.48 -13.29 3.10
C ALA A 73 -0.35 -12.54 2.38
N TRP A 74 -0.62 -11.36 1.80
CA TRP A 74 0.42 -10.55 1.18
C TRP A 74 1.52 -10.14 2.17
N ALA A 75 1.14 -9.79 3.40
CA ALA A 75 2.07 -9.37 4.44
C ALA A 75 2.87 -10.57 4.98
N GLN A 76 2.22 -11.73 5.15
CA GLN A 76 2.88 -12.97 5.55
C GLN A 76 3.97 -13.39 4.56
N HIS A 77 3.67 -13.33 3.25
CA HIS A 77 4.65 -13.62 2.22
C HIS A 77 5.81 -12.62 2.24
N LEU A 78 5.51 -11.32 2.37
CA LEU A 78 6.57 -10.30 2.45
C LEU A 78 7.45 -10.51 3.70
N MET A 79 6.86 -10.88 4.82
CA MET A 79 7.57 -11.22 6.06
C MET A 79 8.45 -12.47 5.90
N ALA A 80 7.99 -13.47 5.16
CA ALA A 80 8.81 -14.64 4.83
C ALA A 80 10.06 -14.22 4.03
N SER A 81 9.91 -13.35 3.03
CA SER A 81 11.05 -12.78 2.28
C SER A 81 12.00 -12.01 3.19
N CYS A 82 11.50 -11.17 4.09
CA CYS A 82 12.32 -10.48 5.10
C CYS A 82 13.13 -11.47 5.93
N LYS A 83 12.51 -12.57 6.37
CA LYS A 83 13.16 -13.55 7.23
C LYS A 83 14.29 -14.30 6.49
N ILE A 84 14.09 -14.61 5.22
CA ILE A 84 15.12 -15.23 4.38
C ILE A 84 16.31 -14.29 4.19
N LEU A 85 16.05 -13.01 3.91
CA LEU A 85 17.11 -12.00 3.80
C LEU A 85 17.84 -11.76 5.13
N GLU A 86 17.14 -11.81 6.26
CA GLU A 86 17.77 -11.76 7.59
C GLU A 86 18.71 -12.96 7.82
N MET A 87 18.29 -14.17 7.42
CA MET A 87 19.12 -15.38 7.53
C MET A 87 20.34 -15.37 6.60
N LEU A 88 20.27 -14.69 5.45
CA LEU A 88 21.42 -14.51 4.56
C LEU A 88 22.51 -13.58 5.13
N GLY A 89 22.15 -12.72 6.08
CA GLY A 89 23.04 -11.74 6.67
C GLY A 89 23.27 -10.49 5.81
N PRO A 90 23.73 -9.38 6.42
CA PRO A 90 23.93 -8.11 5.74
C PRO A 90 25.02 -8.18 4.67
N GLU A 91 26.05 -9.02 4.84
CA GLU A 91 27.19 -9.17 3.92
C GLU A 91 26.72 -9.60 2.52
N LYS A 92 25.75 -10.51 2.47
CA LYS A 92 25.15 -10.98 1.21
C LYS A 92 24.22 -9.95 0.57
N CYS A 93 23.70 -9.00 1.34
CA CYS A 93 22.71 -8.02 0.90
C CYS A 93 23.31 -6.63 0.55
N GLN A 94 24.64 -6.49 0.54
CA GLN A 94 25.29 -5.20 0.27
C GLN A 94 25.16 -4.76 -1.20
N GLN A 95 25.08 -5.72 -2.14
CA GLN A 95 25.05 -5.43 -3.57
C GLN A 95 24.24 -6.45 -4.39
N GLY A 96 24.01 -6.14 -5.66
CA GLY A 96 23.37 -7.05 -6.61
C GLY A 96 21.88 -7.27 -6.37
N MET A 97 21.41 -8.49 -6.68
CA MET A 97 19.99 -8.85 -6.60
C MET A 97 19.47 -8.84 -5.17
N TYR A 98 20.19 -9.45 -4.21
CA TYR A 98 19.80 -9.47 -2.80
C TYR A 98 19.65 -8.08 -2.21
N HIS A 99 20.51 -7.14 -2.58
CA HIS A 99 20.35 -5.73 -2.20
C HIS A 99 19.04 -5.13 -2.72
N SER A 100 18.71 -5.40 -3.98
CA SER A 100 17.47 -4.91 -4.61
C SER A 100 16.22 -5.52 -3.95
N LEU A 101 16.26 -6.81 -3.62
CA LEU A 101 15.19 -7.51 -2.91
C LEU A 101 15.04 -7.02 -1.47
N LEU A 102 16.15 -6.75 -0.77
CA LEU A 102 16.14 -6.16 0.57
C LEU A 102 15.46 -4.78 0.58
N ARG A 103 15.76 -3.94 -0.42
CA ARG A 103 15.09 -2.64 -0.57
C ARG A 103 13.59 -2.78 -0.75
N PHE A 104 13.16 -3.79 -1.53
CA PHE A 104 11.74 -4.05 -1.78
C PHE A 104 10.97 -4.42 -0.49
N VAL A 105 11.56 -5.23 0.39
CA VAL A 105 10.88 -5.72 1.61
C VAL A 105 11.07 -4.83 2.84
N ARG A 106 11.84 -3.74 2.71
CA ARG A 106 12.35 -2.93 3.83
C ARG A 106 11.24 -2.39 4.76
N ALA A 107 10.10 -1.99 4.21
CA ALA A 107 8.96 -1.50 4.99
C ALA A 107 8.39 -2.58 5.92
N GLY A 108 8.32 -3.83 5.46
CA GLY A 108 7.91 -4.96 6.28
C GLY A 108 8.92 -5.26 7.39
N ALA A 109 10.21 -5.25 7.04
CA ALA A 109 11.30 -5.43 8.00
C ALA A 109 11.30 -4.36 9.11
N MET A 110 11.02 -3.10 8.77
CA MET A 110 10.94 -2.00 9.74
C MET A 110 9.84 -2.27 10.78
N LYS A 111 8.65 -2.70 10.32
CA LYS A 111 7.53 -3.03 11.20
C LYS A 111 7.83 -4.24 12.10
N ASP A 112 8.58 -5.21 11.61
CA ASP A 112 9.01 -6.35 12.42
C ASP A 112 10.04 -5.98 13.48
N ALA A 113 11.05 -5.18 13.11
CA ALA A 113 12.05 -4.67 14.04
C ALA A 113 11.40 -3.89 15.20
N ALA A 114 10.42 -3.02 14.89
CA ALA A 114 9.64 -2.32 15.91
C ALA A 114 8.90 -3.27 16.86
N ARG A 115 8.24 -4.31 16.33
CA ARG A 115 7.53 -5.32 17.14
C ARG A 115 8.46 -6.12 18.05
N ARG A 116 9.71 -6.36 17.63
CA ARG A 116 10.72 -7.08 18.41
C ARG A 116 11.47 -6.19 19.42
N GLY A 117 11.27 -4.87 19.37
CA GLY A 117 12.07 -3.92 20.16
C GLY A 117 13.52 -3.77 19.69
N ASP A 118 13.82 -4.14 18.44
CA ASP A 118 15.15 -3.96 17.84
C ASP A 118 15.29 -2.53 17.31
N PHE A 119 15.58 -1.60 18.21
CA PHE A 119 15.64 -0.17 17.91
C PHE A 119 16.74 0.21 16.92
N ALA A 120 17.88 -0.48 16.95
CA ALA A 120 19.01 -0.19 16.06
C ALA A 120 18.66 -0.55 14.60
N LEU A 121 18.12 -1.76 14.38
CA LEU A 121 17.67 -2.17 13.06
C LEU A 121 16.48 -1.33 12.59
N TYR A 122 15.52 -1.05 13.49
CA TYR A 122 14.39 -0.18 13.20
C TYR A 122 14.88 1.19 12.68
N GLU A 123 15.80 1.85 13.37
CA GLU A 123 16.28 3.19 13.02
C GLU A 123 17.01 3.20 11.68
N LEU A 124 17.84 2.18 11.41
CA LEU A 124 18.52 2.03 10.12
C LEU A 124 17.51 1.87 8.96
N LEU A 125 16.51 0.99 9.14
CA LEU A 125 15.48 0.76 8.13
C LEU A 125 14.60 2.00 7.94
N ARG A 126 14.27 2.69 9.04
CA ARG A 126 13.49 3.93 9.07
C ARG A 126 14.15 5.00 8.21
N LEU A 127 15.43 5.28 8.43
CA LEU A 127 16.20 6.27 7.66
C LEU A 127 16.25 5.92 6.17
N GLY A 128 16.50 4.66 5.84
CA GLY A 128 16.54 4.20 4.44
C GLY A 128 15.18 4.31 3.72
N ILE A 129 14.08 3.98 4.41
CA ILE A 129 12.72 4.16 3.87
C ILE A 129 12.42 5.65 3.68
N GLN A 130 12.80 6.48 4.65
CA GLN A 130 12.56 7.92 4.59
C GLN A 130 13.25 8.54 3.36
N GLU A 131 14.53 8.24 3.13
CA GLU A 131 15.28 8.73 1.96
C GLU A 131 14.63 8.30 0.63
N GLU A 132 14.27 7.01 0.52
CA GLU A 132 13.64 6.47 -0.69
C GLU A 132 12.25 7.07 -0.94
N ALA A 133 11.45 7.24 0.12
CA ALA A 133 10.13 7.82 0.01
C ALA A 133 10.20 9.30 -0.42
N VAL A 134 11.18 10.09 0.07
CA VAL A 134 11.42 11.46 -0.41
C VAL A 134 11.80 11.46 -1.90
N MET A 135 12.69 10.57 -2.34
CA MET A 135 13.07 10.47 -3.75
C MET A 135 11.90 10.06 -4.65
N LEU A 136 11.07 9.11 -4.20
CA LEU A 136 9.87 8.67 -4.93
C LEU A 136 8.86 9.80 -5.04
N LEU A 137 8.65 10.56 -3.97
CA LEU A 137 7.76 11.73 -3.99
C LEU A 137 8.25 12.78 -4.97
N ALA A 138 9.55 13.10 -4.98
CA ALA A 138 10.12 14.04 -5.95
C ALA A 138 9.97 13.56 -7.41
N ARG A 139 10.12 12.25 -7.66
CA ARG A 139 9.88 11.64 -8.98
C ARG A 139 8.42 11.70 -9.40
N LEU A 140 7.49 11.47 -8.46
CA LEU A 140 6.06 11.63 -8.71
C LEU A 140 5.70 13.08 -9.02
N ASP A 141 6.28 14.05 -8.31
CA ASP A 141 6.08 15.47 -8.58
C ASP A 141 6.56 15.84 -9.99
N LEU A 142 7.71 15.33 -10.43
CA LEU A 142 8.20 15.51 -11.80
C LEU A 142 7.28 14.85 -12.84
N TYR A 143 6.83 13.61 -12.57
CA TYR A 143 5.86 12.94 -13.43
C TYR A 143 4.56 13.74 -13.55
N TRP A 144 4.08 14.27 -12.42
CA TRP A 144 2.88 15.09 -12.34
C TRP A 144 3.01 16.39 -13.15
N GLN A 145 4.13 17.09 -13.05
CA GLN A 145 4.39 18.30 -13.85
C GLN A 145 4.27 18.02 -15.35
N ASN A 146 4.78 16.87 -15.81
CA ASN A 146 4.64 16.46 -17.20
C ASN A 146 3.18 16.13 -17.55
N LEU A 147 2.50 15.41 -16.67
CA LEU A 147 1.11 14.99 -16.87
C LEU A 147 0.12 16.16 -16.86
N GLN A 148 0.38 17.20 -16.06
CA GLN A 148 -0.50 18.36 -15.88
C GLN A 148 -0.81 19.07 -17.21
N SER A 149 0.15 19.10 -18.14
CA SER A 149 -0.04 19.63 -19.49
C SER A 149 -1.14 18.92 -20.28
N SER A 150 -1.33 17.61 -20.04
CA SER A 150 -2.29 16.75 -20.75
C SER A 150 -3.66 16.63 -20.05
N VAL A 151 -3.68 16.78 -18.72
CA VAL A 151 -4.92 16.67 -17.92
C VAL A 151 -5.74 17.96 -17.99
N GLY A 152 -5.11 19.09 -18.32
CA GLY A 152 -5.75 20.39 -18.52
C GLY A 152 -5.60 21.29 -17.29
N SER A 153 -5.55 22.61 -17.52
CA SER A 153 -5.29 23.62 -16.48
C SER A 153 -6.35 23.72 -15.39
N HIS A 154 -7.52 23.09 -15.58
CA HIS A 154 -8.60 23.10 -14.61
C HIS A 154 -8.37 22.16 -13.43
N TYR A 155 -7.48 21.16 -13.56
CA TYR A 155 -7.04 20.37 -12.43
C TYR A 155 -5.81 21.05 -11.81
N THR A 156 -6.07 21.95 -10.86
CA THR A 156 -5.02 22.53 -10.04
C THR A 156 -5.25 22.14 -8.59
N HIS A 157 -4.26 21.49 -7.99
CA HIS A 157 -4.22 21.26 -6.53
C HIS A 157 -4.38 22.56 -5.72
N THR A 158 -4.26 23.72 -6.38
CA THR A 158 -4.55 25.05 -5.85
C THR A 158 -5.97 25.17 -5.30
N GLN A 159 -6.97 24.48 -5.88
CA GLN A 159 -8.33 24.44 -5.30
C GLN A 159 -8.34 23.85 -3.88
N TYR A 160 -7.46 22.87 -3.62
CA TYR A 160 -7.26 22.30 -2.28
C TYR A 160 -6.18 23.03 -1.47
N SER A 161 -5.46 23.97 -2.08
CA SER A 161 -4.53 24.86 -1.37
C SER A 161 -5.29 25.91 -0.55
N GLU A 162 -6.55 26.20 -0.86
CA GLU A 162 -7.41 27.03 0.01
C GLU A 162 -7.85 26.26 1.26
N LEU A 163 -7.88 24.92 1.19
CA LEU A 163 -8.01 24.06 2.38
C LEU A 163 -6.76 24.11 3.29
N SER A 164 -5.65 24.70 2.81
CA SER A 164 -4.99 25.83 3.49
C SER A 164 -5.12 25.94 4.99
N ASN A 165 -6.20 26.61 5.34
CA ASN A 165 -6.43 27.26 6.60
C ASN A 165 -7.35 26.44 7.51
N PHE A 166 -7.83 25.29 7.05
CA PHE A 166 -8.67 24.43 7.87
C PHE A 166 -7.84 23.80 8.98
N THR A 167 -8.42 23.83 10.17
CA THR A 167 -8.01 23.02 11.30
C THR A 167 -7.97 21.56 10.88
N LEU A 168 -7.02 20.80 11.43
CA LEU A 168 -6.95 19.33 11.26
C LEU A 168 -8.15 18.61 11.91
N ASP A 169 -9.24 19.32 12.21
CA ASP A 169 -10.44 18.71 12.74
C ASP A 169 -11.01 17.77 11.66
N PRO A 170 -11.03 16.45 11.90
CA PRO A 170 -11.47 15.47 10.91
C PRO A 170 -12.89 15.70 10.39
N GLN A 171 -13.73 16.47 11.12
CA GLN A 171 -15.10 16.79 10.73
C GLN A 171 -15.19 17.86 9.63
N ASP A 172 -14.19 18.73 9.49
CA ASP A 172 -14.20 19.84 8.53
C ASP A 172 -13.96 19.38 7.07
N TRP A 173 -13.56 18.13 6.88
CA TRP A 173 -13.17 17.57 5.57
C TRP A 173 -14.31 16.88 4.83
N ILE A 174 -15.54 17.01 5.33
CA ILE A 174 -16.73 16.55 4.61
C ILE A 174 -16.88 17.44 3.37
N LEU A 175 -16.77 16.84 2.18
CA LEU A 175 -16.90 17.53 0.90
C LEU A 175 -18.12 18.46 0.91
N ALA A 176 -17.86 19.76 0.88
CA ALA A 176 -18.84 20.81 0.74
C ALA A 176 -19.41 20.79 -0.70
N GLY A 177 -20.37 19.90 -0.94
CA GLY A 177 -21.23 19.94 -2.13
C GLY A 177 -20.86 18.96 -3.27
N PRO A 178 -21.73 18.89 -4.29
CA PRO A 178 -21.53 18.00 -5.44
C PRO A 178 -20.25 18.40 -6.19
N PRO A 179 -19.44 17.43 -6.67
CA PRO A 179 -18.15 17.73 -7.29
C PRO A 179 -18.36 18.64 -8.50
N THR A 180 -17.94 19.89 -8.45
CA THR A 180 -18.09 20.80 -9.60
C THR A 180 -17.05 20.49 -10.67
N GLN A 181 -16.05 19.67 -10.35
CA GLN A 181 -14.95 19.35 -11.24
C GLN A 181 -15.36 18.36 -12.32
N ASP A 182 -15.12 18.76 -13.57
CA ASP A 182 -15.15 17.88 -14.72
C ASP A 182 -13.73 17.38 -15.01
N PHE A 183 -13.56 16.06 -15.04
CA PHE A 183 -12.29 15.42 -15.34
C PHE A 183 -12.10 15.15 -16.84
N GLY A 184 -13.12 15.48 -17.65
CA GLY A 184 -13.10 15.41 -19.11
C GLY A 184 -13.28 13.99 -19.65
N ASP A 185 -12.44 13.04 -19.23
CA ASP A 185 -12.56 11.64 -19.64
C ASP A 185 -12.21 10.62 -18.51
N PRO A 186 -12.75 9.39 -18.57
CA PRO A 186 -12.55 8.40 -17.52
C PRO A 186 -11.09 7.94 -17.35
N LEU A 187 -10.28 7.99 -18.42
CA LEU A 187 -8.89 7.57 -18.38
C LEU A 187 -8.02 8.60 -17.64
N LYS A 188 -8.25 9.90 -17.85
CA LYS A 188 -7.63 10.98 -17.08
C LYS A 188 -8.00 10.91 -15.60
N ALA A 189 -9.29 10.78 -15.32
CA ALA A 189 -9.80 10.64 -13.96
C ALA A 189 -9.16 9.44 -13.24
N ARG A 190 -9.05 8.30 -13.92
CA ARG A 190 -8.34 7.12 -13.40
C ARG A 190 -6.84 7.41 -13.15
N THR A 191 -6.15 7.97 -14.14
CA THR A 191 -4.71 8.24 -14.06
C THR A 191 -4.40 9.16 -12.87
N LEU A 192 -5.27 10.15 -12.66
CA LEU A 192 -5.19 11.04 -11.52
C LEU A 192 -5.42 10.31 -10.19
N ALA A 193 -6.44 9.45 -10.10
CA ALA A 193 -6.67 8.65 -8.90
C ALA A 193 -5.49 7.72 -8.59
N GLU A 194 -4.84 7.14 -9.61
CA GLU A 194 -3.63 6.33 -9.45
C GLU A 194 -2.44 7.18 -8.94
N TYR A 195 -2.27 8.40 -9.45
CA TYR A 195 -1.28 9.36 -8.95
C TYR A 195 -1.53 9.73 -7.48
N ASP A 196 -2.75 10.15 -7.14
CA ASP A 196 -3.12 10.54 -5.78
C ASP A 196 -2.94 9.37 -4.80
N SER A 197 -3.26 8.15 -5.24
CA SER A 197 -3.02 6.92 -4.45
C SER A 197 -1.54 6.73 -4.14
N ALA A 198 -0.67 6.92 -5.14
CA ALA A 198 0.77 6.79 -4.96
C ALA A 198 1.31 7.85 -3.98
N VAL A 199 0.83 9.10 -4.07
CA VAL A 199 1.22 10.16 -3.14
C VAL A 199 0.77 9.84 -1.71
N ILE A 200 -0.46 9.35 -1.52
CA ILE A 200 -0.96 8.96 -0.19
C ILE A 200 -0.10 7.83 0.39
N LEU A 201 0.19 6.79 -0.39
CA LEU A 201 1.00 5.66 0.07
C LEU A 201 2.42 6.08 0.47
N ILE A 202 3.09 6.90 -0.36
CA ILE A 202 4.44 7.38 -0.06
C ILE A 202 4.45 8.28 1.18
N ARG A 203 3.42 9.12 1.35
CA ARG A 203 3.31 9.95 2.56
C ARG A 203 2.95 9.15 3.80
N ALA A 204 2.17 8.08 3.67
CA ALA A 204 1.93 7.13 4.76
C ALA A 204 3.24 6.43 5.17
N LEU A 205 4.09 6.06 4.20
CA LEU A 205 5.43 5.54 4.46
C LEU A 205 6.32 6.58 5.15
N LEU A 206 6.33 7.83 4.68
CA LEU A 206 7.07 8.92 5.31
C LEU A 206 6.61 9.15 6.75
N ARG A 207 5.30 9.10 7.00
CA ARG A 207 4.73 9.22 8.34
C ARG A 207 5.19 8.07 9.24
N ALA A 208 5.05 6.83 8.76
CA ALA A 208 5.48 5.63 9.49
C ALA A 208 6.99 5.63 9.77
N SER A 209 7.78 6.36 8.99
CA SER A 209 9.22 6.50 9.15
C SER A 209 9.68 7.85 9.72
N SER A 210 8.80 8.78 10.07
CA SER A 210 9.18 10.13 10.56
C SER A 210 8.96 10.29 12.06
N PHE A 211 9.63 11.29 12.65
CA PHE A 211 9.28 11.78 13.98
C PHE A 211 7.91 12.48 13.98
N PRO A 212 7.20 12.53 15.12
CA PRO A 212 5.84 13.07 15.21
C PRO A 212 5.68 14.51 14.70
N ASP A 213 6.72 15.33 14.76
CA ASP A 213 6.63 16.76 14.41
C ASP A 213 6.55 17.03 12.90
N THR A 214 7.07 16.13 12.06
CA THR A 214 6.91 16.20 10.59
C THR A 214 5.59 15.59 10.09
N ASP A 215 4.73 15.11 10.99
CA ASP A 215 3.51 14.38 10.64
C ASP A 215 2.42 15.29 10.04
N ARG A 216 2.24 16.51 10.58
CA ARG A 216 1.11 17.38 10.21
C ARG A 216 1.03 17.71 8.72
N GLN A 217 2.16 18.00 8.08
CA GLN A 217 2.18 18.32 6.65
C GLN A 217 1.84 17.10 5.80
N ASN A 218 2.32 15.92 6.19
CA ASN A 218 2.03 14.68 5.49
C ASN A 218 0.56 14.30 5.61
N LEU A 219 0.01 14.33 6.84
CA LEU A 219 -1.42 14.09 7.11
C LEU A 219 -2.31 15.00 6.24
N ARG A 220 -2.00 16.29 6.24
CA ARG A 220 -2.77 17.28 5.49
C ARG A 220 -2.72 17.02 3.99
N ARG A 221 -1.55 16.69 3.44
CA ARG A 221 -1.43 16.33 2.02
C ARG A 221 -2.18 15.04 1.70
N MET A 222 -2.10 14.02 2.55
CA MET A 222 -2.83 12.76 2.37
C MET A 222 -4.34 12.99 2.34
N ALA A 223 -4.87 13.82 3.22
CA ALA A 223 -6.29 14.16 3.25
C ALA A 223 -6.72 14.95 1.98
N ILE A 224 -5.87 15.84 1.45
CA ILE A 224 -6.12 16.54 0.17
C ILE A 224 -6.21 15.57 -1.00
N HIS A 225 -5.24 14.67 -1.14
CA HIS A 225 -5.25 13.66 -2.22
C HIS A 225 -6.43 12.68 -2.04
N SER A 226 -6.84 12.42 -0.79
CA SER A 226 -8.03 11.61 -0.50
C SER A 226 -9.32 12.30 -0.95
N CYS A 227 -9.47 13.62 -0.75
CA CYS A 227 -10.59 14.38 -1.31
C CYS A 227 -10.64 14.26 -2.84
N SER A 228 -9.50 14.45 -3.51
CA SER A 228 -9.42 14.33 -4.98
C SER A 228 -9.92 12.97 -5.48
N ILE A 229 -9.48 11.87 -4.85
CA ILE A 229 -9.96 10.52 -5.20
C ILE A 229 -11.48 10.40 -4.99
N LEU A 230 -12.02 10.94 -3.90
CA LEU A 230 -13.45 10.92 -3.62
C LEU A 230 -14.26 11.76 -4.62
N ASP A 231 -13.74 12.89 -5.07
CA ASP A 231 -14.34 13.71 -6.12
C ASP A 231 -14.35 13.00 -7.48
N ILE A 232 -13.26 12.29 -7.82
CA ILE A 232 -13.17 11.44 -9.01
C ILE A 232 -14.23 10.32 -8.96
N VAL A 233 -14.39 9.68 -7.80
CA VAL A 233 -15.39 8.63 -7.56
C VAL A 233 -16.81 9.18 -7.71
N ALA A 234 -17.07 10.36 -7.12
CA ALA A 234 -18.38 11.00 -7.22
C ALA A 234 -18.69 11.45 -8.67
N TRP A 235 -17.71 11.98 -9.42
CA TRP A 235 -17.86 12.26 -10.84
C TRP A 235 -18.15 11.00 -11.65
N HIS A 236 -17.42 9.89 -11.40
CA HIS A 236 -17.69 8.59 -12.04
C HIS A 236 -19.11 8.08 -11.77
N ASN A 237 -19.56 8.19 -10.52
CA ASN A 237 -20.90 7.76 -10.11
C ASN A 237 -22.00 8.53 -10.84
N ARG A 238 -21.82 9.85 -11.06
CA ARG A 238 -22.79 10.66 -11.79
C ARG A 238 -22.90 10.27 -13.26
N LEU A 239 -21.76 9.98 -13.90
CA LEU A 239 -21.72 9.57 -15.31
C LEU A 239 -22.19 8.13 -15.54
N LYS A 240 -22.38 7.33 -14.48
CA LYS A 240 -22.76 5.92 -14.56
C LYS A 240 -21.86 5.10 -15.50
N ILE A 241 -20.56 5.39 -15.48
CA ILE A 241 -19.57 4.72 -16.34
C ILE A 241 -19.50 3.24 -15.95
N GLN A 242 -19.93 2.36 -16.86
CA GLN A 242 -19.83 0.91 -16.64
C GLN A 242 -18.36 0.49 -16.53
N GLY A 243 -18.03 -0.28 -15.50
CA GLY A 243 -16.68 -0.81 -15.30
C GLY A 243 -15.66 0.18 -14.71
N GLY A 244 -15.99 1.48 -14.62
CA GLY A 244 -15.13 2.50 -14.00
C GLY A 244 -14.78 2.17 -12.54
N ASP A 245 -15.72 1.53 -11.84
CA ASP A 245 -15.60 1.18 -10.42
C ASP A 245 -14.43 0.25 -10.14
N HIS A 246 -14.24 -0.75 -10.99
CA HIS A 246 -13.14 -1.71 -10.87
C HIS A 246 -11.77 -1.03 -10.87
N ASN A 247 -11.64 0.06 -11.64
CA ASN A 247 -10.40 0.82 -11.76
C ASN A 247 -10.15 1.75 -10.56
N LEU A 248 -11.20 2.15 -9.85
CA LEU A 248 -11.11 3.05 -8.70
C LEU A 248 -11.13 2.33 -7.35
N VAL A 249 -11.48 1.03 -7.30
CA VAL A 249 -11.47 0.27 -6.03
C VAL A 249 -10.11 0.35 -5.32
N PHE A 250 -9.00 0.27 -6.06
CA PHE A 250 -7.67 0.40 -5.46
C PHE A 250 -7.47 1.78 -4.80
N ALA A 251 -7.77 2.86 -5.52
CA ALA A 251 -7.62 4.21 -4.99
C ALA A 251 -8.50 4.45 -3.77
N MET A 252 -9.74 3.98 -3.81
CA MET A 252 -10.64 4.03 -2.65
C MET A 252 -10.09 3.23 -1.46
N LYS A 253 -9.51 2.05 -1.68
CA LYS A 253 -8.87 1.30 -0.59
C LYS A 253 -7.70 2.06 0.03
N VAL A 254 -6.89 2.73 -0.80
CA VAL A 254 -5.81 3.60 -0.30
C VAL A 254 -6.38 4.73 0.56
N VAL A 255 -7.48 5.37 0.14
CA VAL A 255 -8.16 6.37 0.98
C VAL A 255 -8.62 5.75 2.29
N TYR A 256 -9.37 4.65 2.26
CA TYR A 256 -9.88 3.99 3.45
C TYR A 256 -8.78 3.62 4.46
N GLN A 257 -7.64 3.13 3.98
CA GLN A 257 -6.57 2.63 4.84
C GLN A 257 -5.61 3.71 5.33
N CYS A 258 -5.37 4.73 4.51
CA CYS A 258 -4.28 5.65 4.75
C CYS A 258 -4.74 7.06 5.08
N THR A 259 -5.98 7.45 4.75
CA THR A 259 -6.42 8.82 5.07
C THR A 259 -6.46 9.05 6.59
N PRO A 260 -6.03 10.23 7.07
CA PRO A 260 -6.16 10.58 8.48
C PRO A 260 -7.57 11.08 8.87
N SER A 261 -8.48 11.27 7.91
CA SER A 261 -9.85 11.74 8.19
C SER A 261 -10.81 10.56 8.35
N LEU A 262 -11.35 10.37 9.57
CA LEU A 262 -12.38 9.36 9.83
C LEU A 262 -13.64 9.56 8.97
N ALA A 263 -13.99 10.81 8.64
CA ALA A 263 -15.11 11.11 7.76
C ALA A 263 -14.88 10.58 6.34
N GLN A 264 -13.67 10.78 5.79
CA GLN A 264 -13.29 10.24 4.49
C GLN A 264 -13.24 8.70 4.51
N GLN A 265 -12.76 8.10 5.61
CA GLN A 265 -12.79 6.64 5.78
C GLN A 265 -14.22 6.10 5.74
N ALA A 266 -15.13 6.65 6.55
CA ALA A 266 -16.53 6.25 6.61
C ALA A 266 -17.26 6.45 5.27
N GLN A 267 -17.01 7.58 4.60
CA GLN A 267 -17.56 7.84 3.26
C GLN A 267 -17.06 6.79 2.26
N THR A 268 -15.76 6.50 2.28
CA THR A 268 -15.14 5.49 1.40
C THR A 268 -15.70 4.11 1.65
N GLU A 269 -15.86 3.72 2.91
CA GLU A 269 -16.47 2.44 3.31
C GLU A 269 -17.90 2.32 2.78
N SER A 270 -18.72 3.35 2.98
CA SER A 270 -20.10 3.38 2.46
C SER A 270 -20.14 3.23 0.95
N LEU A 271 -19.26 3.93 0.22
CA LEU A 271 -19.18 3.86 -1.24
C LEU A 271 -18.71 2.47 -1.71
N LEU A 272 -17.71 1.89 -1.05
CA LEU A 272 -17.22 0.53 -1.36
C LEU A 272 -18.30 -0.52 -1.12
N ALA A 273 -19.04 -0.42 -0.01
CA ALA A 273 -20.18 -1.32 0.29
C ALA A 273 -21.31 -1.17 -0.73
N GLN A 274 -21.64 0.07 -1.11
CA GLN A 274 -22.61 0.35 -2.17
C GLN A 274 -22.17 -0.26 -3.50
N TRP A 275 -20.92 -0.07 -3.92
CA TRP A 275 -20.41 -0.66 -5.15
C TRP A 275 -20.39 -2.19 -5.07
N GLY A 276 -20.02 -2.75 -3.92
CA GLY A 276 -20.01 -4.19 -3.68
C GLY A 276 -21.38 -4.83 -3.90
N SER A 277 -22.45 -4.18 -3.40
CA SER A 277 -23.83 -4.66 -3.53
C SER A 277 -24.47 -4.36 -4.88
N THR A 278 -24.22 -3.18 -5.46
CA THR A 278 -24.93 -2.71 -6.66
C THR A 278 -24.20 -2.98 -7.97
N ARG A 279 -22.88 -3.21 -7.94
CA ARG A 279 -22.03 -3.27 -9.15
C ARG A 279 -21.20 -4.56 -9.28
N GLY A 280 -21.47 -5.55 -8.43
CA GLY A 280 -20.81 -6.86 -8.52
C GLY A 280 -19.35 -6.89 -8.08
N VAL A 281 -18.82 -5.81 -7.51
CA VAL A 281 -17.44 -5.75 -6.98
C VAL A 281 -17.34 -6.23 -5.52
N GLY A 282 -18.36 -6.92 -5.01
CA GLY A 282 -18.46 -7.36 -3.61
C GLY A 282 -17.27 -8.21 -3.16
N GLY A 283 -16.78 -9.13 -3.99
CA GLY A 283 -15.60 -9.93 -3.67
C GLY A 283 -14.32 -9.12 -3.48
N ILE A 284 -14.20 -7.98 -4.18
CA ILE A 284 -13.02 -7.10 -4.12
C ILE A 284 -13.14 -6.10 -2.94
N THR A 285 -14.35 -5.64 -2.64
CA THR A 285 -14.61 -4.59 -1.64
C THR A 285 -14.75 -5.15 -0.22
N ASN A 286 -15.40 -6.32 -0.05
CA ASN A 286 -15.70 -6.90 1.26
C ASN A 286 -14.49 -7.53 1.97
N THR A 287 -13.44 -7.90 1.24
CA THR A 287 -12.26 -8.57 1.79
C THR A 287 -11.41 -7.67 2.71
N TRP A 288 -11.65 -6.34 2.74
CA TRP A 288 -10.73 -5.38 3.36
C TRP A 288 -11.31 -4.53 4.50
N CYS A 289 -12.63 -4.31 4.56
CA CYS A 289 -13.20 -3.37 5.55
C CYS A 289 -13.20 -3.95 6.99
N ARG A 290 -13.14 -5.28 7.15
CA ARG A 290 -13.38 -5.93 8.46
C ARG A 290 -12.21 -5.91 9.46
N GLN A 291 -11.03 -5.41 9.10
CA GLN A 291 -9.83 -5.52 9.95
C GLN A 291 -8.98 -4.24 9.99
N ALA A 292 -9.57 -3.06 9.78
CA ALA A 292 -8.87 -1.77 9.94
C ALA A 292 -8.62 -1.43 11.43
N SER A 293 -7.81 -2.24 12.11
CA SER A 293 -6.94 -1.74 13.17
C SER A 293 -5.76 -1.06 12.50
N ASP A 294 -5.44 0.18 12.91
CA ASP A 294 -4.46 1.04 12.25
C ASP A 294 -3.15 0.29 11.89
N PRO A 295 -2.82 0.12 10.59
CA PRO A 295 -1.67 -0.67 10.20
C PRO A 295 -0.32 -0.02 10.56
N PHE A 296 -0.31 1.26 10.97
CA PHE A 296 0.89 2.06 11.17
C PHE A 296 0.97 2.77 12.53
N ILE A 297 -0.08 2.81 13.35
CA ILE A 297 0.04 3.26 14.75
C ILE A 297 0.64 2.12 15.58
N PRO A 298 1.83 2.30 16.19
CA PRO A 298 2.27 1.42 17.25
C PRO A 298 1.27 1.53 18.40
N VAL A 299 0.58 0.44 18.71
CA VAL A 299 -0.19 0.35 19.95
C VAL A 299 0.82 0.48 21.10
N GLU A 300 0.75 1.60 21.83
CA GLU A 300 1.54 1.92 23.03
C GLU A 300 3.06 2.17 22.87
N THR A 301 3.45 3.37 22.38
CA THR A 301 4.76 3.98 22.74
C THR A 301 4.68 4.90 23.98
N ASP A 302 3.48 5.21 24.47
CA ASP A 302 3.29 6.12 25.63
C ASP A 302 3.78 5.52 26.96
N ARG A 303 3.98 4.20 27.07
CA ARG A 303 4.52 3.59 28.30
C ARG A 303 6.03 3.78 28.46
N VAL A 304 6.79 3.97 27.39
CA VAL A 304 8.27 3.96 27.45
C VAL A 304 8.86 5.34 27.82
N ARG A 305 8.07 6.42 27.75
CA ARG A 305 8.53 7.76 28.20
C ARG A 305 8.58 7.94 29.72
N GLN A 306 7.96 7.06 30.49
CA GLN A 306 7.97 7.16 31.95
C GLN A 306 9.24 6.55 32.59
N ASP A 307 9.95 5.66 31.90
CA ASP A 307 11.08 4.91 32.50
C ASP A 307 12.47 5.51 32.23
N ILE A 308 12.57 6.63 31.49
CA ILE A 308 13.87 7.30 31.20
C ILE A 308 14.15 8.46 32.18
N HIS A 309 13.26 8.74 33.13
CA HIS A 309 13.40 9.81 34.12
C HIS A 309 13.42 9.35 35.59
N THR A 310 13.70 8.08 35.84
CA THR A 310 13.98 7.51 37.18
C THR A 310 15.31 6.80 37.18
#